data_AF-A0A9X0D2C6-F1
#
_entry.id   AF-A0A9X0D2C6-F1
#
_cell.length_a   1.000
_cell.length_b   1.000
_cell.length_c   1.000
_cell.angle_alpha   90.00
_cell.angle_beta   90.00
_cell.angle_gamma   90.00
#
_symmetry.space_group_name_H-M   'P 1'
#
loop_
_entity.id
_entity.type
_entity.pdbx_description
1 polymer ?
#
loop_
_entity_poly.entity_id
_entity_poly.type
_entity_poly.pdbx_seq_one_letter_code
_entity_poly.pdbx_strand_id
1 'polypeptide(L)'
;MDLASCLAGAIANMYMQYWTDQSFLGSLFAIAQSAGAAGIGAAGIGAAGNALSLVEFTGMAAAIGAKIFNSLSGTIKLLICGSGNGAHAFAGTASSLKGTDVRVLSFYQDEAERWSAAIQKDLKDDLEVTFYRKGKPESISKPALITTNLEDAIRDVNIVVFLLPAFAHQVFLDILKPYIKPGTIIVGLPGAPGFEFQVCHVLGDVGRQCTIMNFESSPWVYRTTEFGVKCEVIGTKETLFGAMKEGEGPAPKKEPVSTLQYLLGPLPKLIIAGHLLGVQLMSTNAYLHTSILYGQWEGWDGKPLDKPPLFYNGLTESAANVLSSVSDEILNIAKGLEVNTGADMSKVVHIHLWQVRRYPHISNKATLYTAIQTNAAYQGFKHPVKTTKDGKFMPDFTCPYMTEDVPYGLVVIRGIAEIVGIKTPNIDKVLTWCQKKMGKEYLVNSKLQGKDVASSRAPQRYGFTTLESFL
;
A
#
# COMPACT_ATOMS: atom_id res chain seq x y z
N MET A 1 7.86 3.40 37.48
CA MET A 1 7.77 4.70 36.77
C MET A 1 7.98 4.42 35.31
N ASP A 2 6.94 4.69 34.54
CA ASP A 2 6.45 3.82 33.48
C ASP A 2 6.97 4.24 32.09
N LEU A 3 7.53 3.29 31.34
CA LEU A 3 8.02 3.45 29.97
C LEU A 3 6.91 3.93 29.01
N ALA A 4 5.64 3.68 29.36
CA ALA A 4 4.46 4.15 28.64
C ALA A 4 4.28 5.69 28.69
N SER A 5 4.77 6.34 29.76
CA SER A 5 4.63 7.79 29.93
C SER A 5 5.66 8.60 29.13
N CYS A 6 6.78 7.99 28.73
CA CYS A 6 7.81 8.66 27.94
C CYS A 6 7.53 8.62 26.42
N LEU A 7 6.71 7.67 25.94
CA LEU A 7 6.33 7.56 24.52
C LEU A 7 5.15 8.47 24.13
N ALA A 8 4.28 8.80 25.10
CA ALA A 8 3.08 9.63 24.86
C ALA A 8 3.42 11.07 24.43
N GLY A 9 4.59 11.58 24.81
CA GLY A 9 5.04 12.93 24.43
C GLY A 9 5.57 13.05 22.99
N ALA A 10 5.99 11.96 22.36
CA ALA A 10 6.59 11.98 21.02
C ALA A 10 5.58 11.84 19.87
N ILE A 11 4.40 11.28 20.15
CA ILE A 11 3.39 10.95 19.12
C ILE A 11 2.36 12.09 18.95
N ALA A 12 2.14 12.92 19.97
CA ALA A 12 1.16 14.02 19.92
C ALA A 12 1.52 15.17 18.97
N ASN A 13 2.80 15.31 18.57
CA ASN A 13 3.26 16.43 17.73
C ASN A 13 3.33 16.14 16.22
N MET A 14 3.00 14.93 15.76
CA MET A 14 3.07 14.57 14.32
C MET A 14 1.73 14.60 13.58
N TYR A 15 0.60 14.81 14.26
CA TYR A 15 -0.74 14.63 13.68
C TYR A 15 -1.53 15.91 13.34
N MET A 16 -0.96 17.11 13.51
CA MET A 16 -1.71 18.39 13.43
C MET A 16 -1.23 19.38 12.36
N GLN A 17 -0.92 18.94 11.13
CA GLN A 17 -0.50 19.89 10.08
C GLN A 17 -0.76 19.44 8.63
N TYR A 18 -2.03 19.22 8.23
CA TYR A 18 -2.40 19.13 6.80
C TYR A 18 -3.84 19.64 6.51
N TRP A 19 -3.96 20.94 6.26
CA TRP A 19 -5.07 21.67 5.59
C TRP A 19 -4.38 22.88 4.89
N THR A 20 -4.70 23.40 3.70
CA THR A 20 -5.94 23.67 2.95
C THR A 20 -5.65 23.83 1.43
N ASP A 21 -6.68 23.66 0.58
CA ASP A 21 -7.17 24.57 -0.51
C ASP A 21 -7.67 23.94 -1.82
N GLN A 22 -8.72 24.58 -2.37
CA GLN A 22 -9.78 24.06 -3.25
C GLN A 22 -9.72 24.46 -4.75
N SER A 23 -10.68 23.89 -5.52
CA SER A 23 -11.33 24.34 -6.79
C SER A 23 -10.76 23.68 -8.07
N PHE A 24 -11.49 23.30 -9.14
CA PHE A 24 -12.88 23.48 -9.60
C PHE A 24 -13.22 22.45 -10.73
N LEU A 25 -14.47 22.47 -11.25
CA LEU A 25 -15.29 21.47 -11.97
C LEU A 25 -15.19 21.32 -13.51
N GLY A 26 -15.76 20.21 -14.04
CA GLY A 26 -16.47 20.06 -15.35
C GLY A 26 -15.97 18.86 -16.21
N SER A 27 -16.74 17.93 -16.79
CA SER A 27 -18.19 17.70 -17.03
C SER A 27 -18.41 16.21 -17.38
N LEU A 28 -19.66 15.72 -17.29
CA LEU A 28 -20.10 14.31 -17.38
C LEU A 28 -20.98 14.03 -18.64
N PHE A 29 -21.24 12.72 -18.91
CA PHE A 29 -22.29 12.07 -19.78
C PHE A 29 -21.99 11.88 -21.28
N ALA A 30 -22.34 10.77 -21.99
CA ALA A 30 -23.13 9.55 -21.72
C ALA A 30 -22.90 8.45 -22.81
N ILE A 31 -23.52 7.26 -22.57
CA ILE A 31 -24.04 6.22 -23.51
C ILE A 31 -23.28 4.88 -23.51
N ALA A 32 -23.88 3.87 -22.85
CA ALA A 32 -24.27 2.59 -23.49
C ALA A 32 -25.06 1.70 -22.49
N GLN A 33 -26.34 2.05 -22.28
CA GLN A 33 -27.38 1.05 -22.06
C GLN A 33 -27.84 0.59 -23.44
N SER A 34 -27.36 -0.57 -23.91
CA SER A 34 -27.96 -1.31 -25.03
C SER A 34 -27.36 -2.71 -25.14
N ALA A 35 -27.68 -3.58 -24.18
CA ALA A 35 -27.52 -5.03 -24.33
C ALA A 35 -28.50 -5.73 -23.38
N GLY A 36 -29.78 -5.44 -23.57
CA GLY A 36 -30.89 -6.02 -22.83
C GLY A 36 -32.10 -6.15 -23.72
N ALA A 37 -31.95 -6.80 -24.88
CA ALA A 37 -33.07 -7.27 -25.71
C ALA A 37 -32.53 -8.08 -26.91
N ALA A 38 -32.56 -9.41 -26.79
CA ALA A 38 -32.67 -10.45 -27.84
C ALA A 38 -32.08 -11.74 -27.23
N GLY A 39 -32.85 -12.73 -26.79
CA GLY A 39 -33.91 -13.37 -27.55
C GLY A 39 -33.31 -14.62 -28.20
N ILE A 40 -33.28 -15.71 -27.44
CA ILE A 40 -32.80 -17.03 -27.87
C ILE A 40 -33.70 -17.53 -28.99
N GLY A 41 -33.14 -17.75 -30.18
CA GLY A 41 -33.80 -18.42 -31.31
C GLY A 41 -32.95 -19.60 -31.76
N ALA A 42 -33.43 -20.81 -31.48
CA ALA A 42 -32.87 -22.05 -32.00
C ALA A 42 -33.41 -22.30 -33.42
N ALA A 43 -32.53 -22.34 -34.42
CA ALA A 43 -32.77 -23.02 -35.71
C ALA A 43 -31.45 -23.21 -36.48
N GLY A 44 -31.17 -24.44 -36.92
CA GLY A 44 -30.22 -24.73 -38.00
C GLY A 44 -28.88 -25.37 -37.59
N ILE A 45 -28.90 -26.67 -37.26
CA ILE A 45 -27.68 -27.50 -37.20
C ILE A 45 -27.31 -27.90 -38.64
N GLY A 46 -26.23 -27.31 -39.14
CA GLY A 46 -25.44 -27.80 -40.28
C GLY A 46 -24.16 -28.46 -39.76
N ALA A 47 -23.79 -29.58 -40.37
CA ALA A 47 -22.92 -30.63 -39.83
C ALA A 47 -21.44 -30.26 -39.58
N ALA A 48 -20.86 -31.09 -38.69
CA ALA A 48 -19.46 -31.52 -38.60
C ALA A 48 -18.42 -30.53 -38.06
N GLY A 49 -18.03 -30.74 -36.79
CA GLY A 49 -16.76 -30.26 -36.23
C GLY A 49 -16.86 -29.90 -34.75
N ASN A 50 -16.15 -30.65 -33.90
CA ASN A 50 -15.81 -30.34 -32.50
C ASN A 50 -16.90 -30.55 -31.43
N ALA A 51 -17.24 -31.81 -31.16
CA ALA A 51 -17.85 -32.21 -29.88
C ALA A 51 -16.84 -32.20 -28.70
N LEU A 52 -15.53 -32.14 -28.96
CA LEU A 52 -14.50 -32.09 -27.91
C LEU A 52 -14.34 -30.70 -27.26
N SER A 53 -14.58 -29.60 -27.98
CA SER A 53 -14.35 -28.25 -27.46
C SER A 53 -15.46 -27.75 -26.53
N LEU A 54 -16.70 -28.21 -26.71
CA LEU A 54 -17.84 -27.81 -25.87
C LEU A 54 -17.79 -28.46 -24.46
N VAL A 55 -17.28 -29.69 -24.35
CA VAL A 55 -17.15 -30.39 -23.06
C VAL A 55 -15.99 -29.81 -22.24
N GLU A 56 -14.88 -29.45 -22.87
CA GLU A 56 -13.77 -28.76 -22.19
C GLU A 56 -14.15 -27.34 -21.76
N PHE A 57 -14.88 -26.59 -22.60
CA PHE A 57 -15.32 -25.24 -22.26
C PHE A 57 -16.39 -25.23 -21.16
N THR A 58 -17.32 -26.19 -21.18
CA THR A 58 -18.31 -26.35 -20.10
C THR A 58 -17.69 -26.89 -18.82
N GLY A 59 -16.71 -27.79 -18.91
CA GLY A 59 -15.92 -28.26 -17.76
C GLY A 59 -15.08 -27.14 -17.12
N MET A 60 -14.47 -26.27 -17.93
CA MET A 60 -13.70 -25.12 -17.45
C MET A 60 -14.61 -24.04 -16.86
N ALA A 61 -15.75 -23.74 -17.49
CA ALA A 61 -16.77 -22.83 -16.94
C ALA A 61 -17.41 -23.37 -15.65
N ALA A 62 -17.63 -24.69 -15.55
CA ALA A 62 -18.12 -25.34 -14.34
C ALA A 62 -17.06 -25.38 -13.24
N ALA A 63 -15.78 -25.57 -13.56
CA ALA A 63 -14.68 -25.51 -12.59
C ALA A 63 -14.44 -24.08 -12.08
N ILE A 64 -14.54 -23.08 -12.96
CA ILE A 64 -14.54 -21.66 -12.59
C ILE A 64 -15.78 -21.33 -11.75
N GLY A 65 -16.95 -21.79 -12.18
CA GLY A 65 -18.22 -21.63 -11.46
C GLY A 65 -18.20 -22.29 -10.08
N ALA A 66 -17.62 -23.48 -9.94
CA ALA A 66 -17.47 -24.19 -8.68
C ALA A 66 -16.40 -23.56 -7.78
N LYS A 67 -15.30 -23.03 -8.34
CA LYS A 67 -14.32 -22.22 -7.58
C LYS A 67 -14.95 -20.93 -7.05
N ILE A 68 -15.73 -20.23 -7.87
CA ILE A 68 -16.47 -19.03 -7.47
C ILE A 68 -17.54 -19.39 -6.43
N PHE A 69 -18.32 -20.45 -6.65
CA PHE A 69 -19.37 -20.89 -5.72
C PHE A 69 -18.80 -21.37 -4.37
N ASN A 70 -17.70 -22.14 -4.36
CA ASN A 70 -17.02 -22.51 -3.12
C ASN A 70 -16.38 -21.29 -2.43
N SER A 71 -15.82 -20.33 -3.18
CA SER A 71 -15.30 -19.08 -2.61
C SER A 71 -16.40 -18.25 -1.92
N LEU A 72 -17.63 -18.31 -2.44
CA LEU A 72 -18.81 -17.61 -1.91
C LEU A 72 -19.59 -18.45 -0.87
N SER A 73 -19.30 -19.75 -0.72
CA SER A 73 -19.94 -20.59 0.27
C SER A 73 -19.38 -20.30 1.68
N GLY A 74 -20.24 -19.83 2.58
CA GLY A 74 -19.91 -19.45 3.97
C GLY A 74 -19.45 -17.99 4.14
N THR A 75 -19.73 -17.42 5.32
CA THR A 75 -19.40 -16.03 5.67
C THR A 75 -17.90 -15.75 5.57
N ILE A 76 -17.53 -14.65 4.91
CA ILE A 76 -16.15 -14.13 4.87
C ILE A 76 -15.89 -13.39 6.19
N LYS A 77 -14.91 -13.84 6.97
CA LYS A 77 -14.44 -13.17 8.19
C LYS A 77 -13.19 -12.35 7.90
N LEU A 78 -13.35 -11.03 7.89
CA LEU A 78 -12.31 -10.03 7.63
C LEU A 78 -11.86 -9.39 8.96
N LEU A 79 -10.56 -9.38 9.21
CA LEU A 79 -9.94 -8.57 10.25
C LEU A 79 -9.18 -7.39 9.62
N ILE A 80 -9.53 -6.17 10.01
CA ILE A 80 -8.83 -4.93 9.66
C ILE A 80 -7.96 -4.52 10.84
N CYS A 81 -6.66 -4.39 10.61
CA CYS A 81 -5.71 -3.89 11.58
C CYS A 81 -5.56 -2.37 11.44
N GLY A 82 -5.85 -1.63 12.50
CA GLY A 82 -5.78 -0.17 12.56
C GLY A 82 -7.14 0.51 12.51
N SER A 83 -7.14 1.80 12.85
CA SER A 83 -8.35 2.65 12.95
C SER A 83 -8.22 4.01 12.27
N GLY A 84 -7.26 4.14 11.34
CA GLY A 84 -7.12 5.33 10.53
C GLY A 84 -8.24 5.50 9.48
N ASN A 85 -8.09 6.52 8.64
CA ASN A 85 -9.05 6.84 7.57
C ASN A 85 -9.32 5.64 6.63
N GLY A 86 -8.27 4.89 6.27
CA GLY A 86 -8.40 3.73 5.39
C GLY A 86 -9.13 2.56 6.02
N ALA A 87 -8.94 2.37 7.33
CA ALA A 87 -9.68 1.36 8.08
C ALA A 87 -11.18 1.71 8.14
N HIS A 88 -11.53 2.98 8.37
CA HIS A 88 -12.93 3.43 8.33
C HIS A 88 -13.57 3.21 6.95
N ALA A 89 -12.92 3.67 5.88
CA ALA A 89 -13.41 3.49 4.52
C ALA A 89 -13.61 2.01 4.19
N PHE A 90 -12.64 1.15 4.53
CA PHE A 90 -12.73 -0.27 4.24
C PHE A 90 -13.78 -0.97 5.10
N ALA A 91 -13.83 -0.68 6.39
CA ALA A 91 -14.76 -1.29 7.33
C ALA A 91 -16.21 -1.02 6.91
N GLY A 92 -16.54 0.24 6.58
CA GLY A 92 -17.88 0.60 6.12
C GLY A 92 -18.19 0.10 4.71
N THR A 93 -17.20 -0.05 3.83
CA THR A 93 -17.43 -0.65 2.51
C THR A 93 -17.73 -2.14 2.64
N ALA A 94 -16.86 -2.89 3.32
CA ALA A 94 -16.96 -4.34 3.45
C ALA A 94 -18.17 -4.78 4.29
N SER A 95 -18.55 -4.01 5.33
CA SER A 95 -19.67 -4.38 6.20
C SER A 95 -21.04 -4.28 5.52
N SER A 96 -21.13 -3.55 4.40
CA SER A 96 -22.35 -3.46 3.59
C SER A 96 -22.62 -4.71 2.73
N LEU A 97 -21.63 -5.60 2.64
CA LEU A 97 -21.68 -6.77 1.76
C LEU A 97 -22.30 -7.97 2.48
N LYS A 98 -23.24 -8.65 1.82
CA LYS A 98 -23.89 -9.84 2.37
C LYS A 98 -22.87 -10.95 2.63
N GLY A 99 -23.02 -11.66 3.74
CA GLY A 99 -22.13 -12.77 4.08
C GLY A 99 -20.73 -12.32 4.47
N THR A 100 -20.58 -11.12 5.01
CA THR A 100 -19.31 -10.60 5.53
C THR A 100 -19.41 -10.31 7.03
N ASP A 101 -18.42 -10.75 7.79
CA ASP A 101 -18.21 -10.45 9.21
C ASP A 101 -16.92 -9.62 9.29
N VAL A 102 -17.08 -8.31 9.46
CA VAL A 102 -15.97 -7.35 9.51
C VAL A 102 -15.62 -7.05 10.94
N ARG A 103 -14.34 -7.19 11.28
CA ARG A 103 -13.80 -6.91 12.61
C ARG A 103 -12.66 -5.92 12.49
N VAL A 104 -12.62 -4.96 13.40
CA VAL A 104 -11.58 -3.94 13.47
C VAL A 104 -10.83 -4.11 14.78
N LEU A 105 -9.50 -4.19 14.67
CA LEU A 105 -8.59 -4.26 15.80
C LEU A 105 -7.77 -2.97 15.87
N SER A 106 -7.85 -2.28 17.00
CA SER A 106 -7.05 -1.08 17.26
C SER A 106 -6.51 -1.08 18.69
N PHE A 107 -5.26 -0.67 18.84
CA PHE A 107 -4.55 -0.49 20.11
C PHE A 107 -4.05 0.95 20.30
N TYR A 108 -4.41 1.85 19.39
CA TYR A 108 -3.92 3.21 19.47
C TYR A 108 -4.74 3.99 20.49
N GLN A 109 -4.15 4.21 21.67
CA GLN A 109 -4.80 4.89 22.78
C GLN A 109 -6.15 4.21 23.11
N ASP A 110 -7.23 4.97 23.11
CA ASP A 110 -8.60 4.56 23.37
C ASP A 110 -9.45 4.53 22.07
N GLU A 111 -8.82 4.39 20.89
CA GLU A 111 -9.52 4.52 19.60
C GLU A 111 -10.60 3.45 19.39
N ALA A 112 -10.40 2.22 19.87
CA ALA A 112 -11.41 1.17 19.74
C ALA A 112 -12.65 1.49 20.60
N GLU A 113 -12.44 1.96 21.83
CA GLU A 113 -13.49 2.37 22.75
C GLU A 113 -14.21 3.62 22.23
N ARG A 114 -13.46 4.63 21.75
CA ARG A 114 -14.03 5.84 21.14
C ARG A 114 -14.85 5.53 19.90
N TRP A 115 -14.37 4.65 19.03
CA TRP A 115 -15.11 4.27 17.82
C TRP A 115 -16.38 3.49 18.19
N SER A 116 -16.27 2.49 19.06
CA SER A 116 -17.43 1.72 19.53
C SER A 116 -18.48 2.62 20.19
N ALA A 117 -18.04 3.56 21.03
CA ALA A 117 -18.92 4.53 21.67
C ALA A 117 -19.55 5.51 20.67
N ALA A 118 -18.82 5.96 19.65
CA ALA A 118 -19.32 6.87 18.62
C ALA A 118 -20.49 6.24 17.83
N ILE A 119 -20.36 4.96 17.45
CA ILE A 119 -21.42 4.21 16.75
C ILE A 119 -22.68 4.08 17.64
N GLN A 120 -22.50 3.85 18.95
CA GLN A 120 -23.63 3.72 19.88
C GLN A 120 -24.32 5.05 20.20
N LYS A 121 -23.56 6.16 20.27
CA LYS A 121 -24.05 7.46 20.75
C LYS A 121 -24.95 8.17 19.75
N ASP A 122 -24.65 8.11 18.46
CA ASP A 122 -25.36 8.90 17.45
C ASP A 122 -26.74 8.36 17.07
N LEU A 123 -27.19 7.26 17.70
CA LEU A 123 -28.45 6.55 17.38
C LEU A 123 -28.60 6.18 15.90
N LYS A 124 -27.51 6.28 15.14
CA LYS A 124 -27.42 5.89 13.74
C LYS A 124 -27.00 4.44 13.57
N ASP A 125 -26.53 3.79 14.63
CA ASP A 125 -26.02 2.41 14.72
C ASP A 125 -24.93 2.01 13.69
N ASP A 126 -24.58 2.89 12.76
CA ASP A 126 -23.86 2.57 11.54
C ASP A 126 -22.80 3.62 11.18
N LEU A 127 -21.71 3.13 10.58
CA LEU A 127 -20.67 3.92 9.93
C LEU A 127 -21.14 4.34 8.54
N GLU A 128 -21.10 5.65 8.28
CA GLU A 128 -21.50 6.27 7.01
C GLU A 128 -20.28 6.47 6.12
N VAL A 129 -20.27 5.81 4.95
CA VAL A 129 -19.23 5.98 3.92
C VAL A 129 -19.82 6.64 2.69
N THR A 130 -19.35 7.86 2.43
CA THR A 130 -19.76 8.65 1.26
C THR A 130 -18.71 8.57 0.16
N PHE A 131 -19.13 8.19 -1.04
CA PHE A 131 -18.28 8.20 -2.23
C PHE A 131 -18.64 9.41 -3.08
N TYR A 132 -17.69 10.34 -3.25
CA TYR A 132 -17.94 11.60 -3.96
C TYR A 132 -18.27 11.43 -5.44
N ARG A 133 -17.96 10.27 -6.06
CA ARG A 133 -18.40 9.95 -7.43
C ARG A 133 -19.92 9.88 -7.57
N LYS A 134 -20.68 9.67 -6.48
CA LYS A 134 -22.16 9.56 -6.49
C LYS A 134 -22.90 10.52 -5.55
N GLY A 135 -22.20 11.41 -4.83
CA GLY A 135 -22.81 12.56 -4.13
C GLY A 135 -23.80 12.25 -3.00
N LYS A 136 -23.95 10.99 -2.59
CA LYS A 136 -24.75 10.51 -1.45
C LYS A 136 -24.02 9.34 -0.76
N PRO A 137 -24.33 9.00 0.51
CA PRO A 137 -23.77 7.82 1.17
C PRO A 137 -24.07 6.58 0.34
N GLU A 138 -23.04 5.83 -0.08
CA GLU A 138 -23.24 4.57 -0.82
C GLU A 138 -23.30 3.37 0.12
N SER A 139 -22.77 3.51 1.34
CA SER A 139 -22.84 2.50 2.39
C SER A 139 -23.13 3.16 3.73
N ILE A 140 -24.18 2.66 4.38
CA ILE A 140 -24.43 2.84 5.81
C ILE A 140 -24.42 1.41 6.35
N SER A 141 -23.41 1.07 7.14
CA SER A 141 -23.24 -0.26 7.70
C SER A 141 -22.36 -0.23 8.93
N LYS A 142 -22.34 -1.31 9.71
CA LYS A 142 -21.50 -1.41 10.89
C LYS A 142 -20.61 -2.65 10.86
N PRO A 143 -19.35 -2.54 11.29
CA PRO A 143 -18.53 -3.71 11.58
C PRO A 143 -19.22 -4.58 12.63
N ALA A 144 -19.05 -5.89 12.52
CA ALA A 144 -19.54 -6.85 13.51
C ALA A 144 -18.84 -6.67 14.86
N LEU A 145 -17.58 -6.21 14.85
CA LEU A 145 -16.78 -6.01 16.06
C LEU A 145 -15.75 -4.90 15.86
N ILE A 146 -15.61 -4.01 16.85
CA ILE A 146 -14.49 -3.09 16.99
C ILE A 146 -13.94 -3.33 18.40
N THR A 147 -12.68 -3.72 18.52
CA THR A 147 -12.17 -4.22 19.80
C THR A 147 -10.66 -4.06 19.98
N THR A 148 -10.23 -4.14 21.23
CA THR A 148 -8.84 -4.39 21.67
C THR A 148 -8.62 -5.87 22.03
N ASN A 149 -9.68 -6.67 22.13
CA ASN A 149 -9.58 -8.10 22.45
C ASN A 149 -9.11 -8.91 21.23
N LEU A 150 -7.90 -9.50 21.36
CA LEU A 150 -7.26 -10.26 20.28
C LEU A 150 -8.02 -11.53 19.92
N GLU A 151 -8.48 -12.30 20.91
CA GLU A 151 -9.14 -13.58 20.70
C GLU A 151 -10.44 -13.42 19.91
N ASP A 152 -11.27 -12.43 20.29
CA ASP A 152 -12.50 -12.14 19.59
C ASP A 152 -12.25 -11.60 18.18
N ALA A 153 -11.24 -10.73 18.02
CA ALA A 153 -10.88 -10.15 16.73
C ALA A 153 -10.46 -11.21 15.71
N ILE A 154 -9.62 -12.17 16.10
CA ILE A 154 -8.99 -13.12 15.16
C ILE A 154 -9.72 -14.46 15.00
N ARG A 155 -10.70 -14.76 15.86
CA ARG A 155 -11.44 -16.05 15.86
C ARG A 155 -12.03 -16.38 14.49
N ASP A 156 -11.52 -17.46 13.90
CA ASP A 156 -11.90 -18.01 12.58
C ASP A 156 -11.74 -17.05 11.40
N VAL A 157 -10.86 -16.05 11.50
CA VAL A 157 -10.61 -15.09 10.42
C VAL A 157 -10.07 -15.78 9.17
N ASN A 158 -10.58 -15.37 8.01
CA ASN A 158 -10.10 -15.84 6.71
C ASN A 158 -8.98 -14.94 6.16
N ILE A 159 -9.15 -13.62 6.35
CA ILE A 159 -8.31 -12.59 5.76
C ILE A 159 -8.00 -11.50 6.79
N VAL A 160 -6.73 -11.18 6.93
CA VAL A 160 -6.21 -10.11 7.80
C VAL A 160 -5.61 -9.03 6.91
N VAL A 161 -6.09 -7.79 7.06
CA VAL A 161 -5.68 -6.66 6.23
C VAL A 161 -5.02 -5.58 7.09
N PHE A 162 -3.79 -5.23 6.74
CA PHE A 162 -3.00 -4.17 7.35
C PHE A 162 -3.26 -2.86 6.58
N LEU A 163 -3.96 -1.92 7.23
CA LEU A 163 -4.35 -0.60 6.71
C LEU A 163 -3.85 0.52 7.63
N LEU A 164 -2.54 0.54 7.85
CA LEU A 164 -1.87 1.40 8.82
C LEU A 164 -0.43 1.71 8.34
N PRO A 165 0.25 2.70 8.94
CA PRO A 165 1.63 3.03 8.59
C PRO A 165 2.59 1.85 8.77
N ALA A 166 3.67 1.80 7.98
CA ALA A 166 4.58 0.66 7.95
C ALA A 166 5.22 0.38 9.32
N PHE A 167 5.55 1.41 10.09
CA PHE A 167 6.14 1.23 11.42
C PHE A 167 5.23 0.46 12.40
N ALA A 168 3.91 0.46 12.17
CA ALA A 168 2.96 -0.16 13.08
C ALA A 168 2.73 -1.66 12.80
N HIS A 169 3.08 -2.20 11.63
CA HIS A 169 2.77 -3.60 11.31
C HIS A 169 3.46 -4.59 12.25
N GLN A 170 4.67 -4.28 12.74
CA GLN A 170 5.40 -5.15 13.68
C GLN A 170 4.56 -5.44 14.92
N VAL A 171 3.99 -4.39 15.52
CA VAL A 171 3.19 -4.48 16.75
C VAL A 171 2.00 -5.41 16.53
N PHE A 172 1.28 -5.25 15.41
CA PHE A 172 0.14 -6.10 15.07
C PHE A 172 0.53 -7.54 14.75
N LEU A 173 1.66 -7.76 14.06
CA LEU A 173 2.15 -9.12 13.79
C LEU A 173 2.55 -9.84 15.08
N ASP A 174 3.22 -9.17 16.02
CA ASP A 174 3.68 -9.77 17.27
C ASP A 174 2.51 -10.22 18.15
N ILE A 175 1.48 -9.40 18.28
CA ILE A 175 0.30 -9.71 19.11
C ILE A 175 -0.64 -10.71 18.45
N LEU A 176 -0.69 -10.76 17.11
CA LEU A 176 -1.51 -11.72 16.37
C LEU A 176 -0.81 -13.07 16.17
N LYS A 177 0.52 -13.13 16.30
CA LYS A 177 1.34 -14.34 16.12
C LYS A 177 0.76 -15.61 16.74
N PRO A 178 0.31 -15.65 18.01
CA PRO A 178 -0.19 -16.90 18.60
C PRO A 178 -1.54 -17.35 18.02
N TYR A 179 -2.22 -16.52 17.24
CA TYR A 179 -3.57 -16.78 16.74
C TYR A 179 -3.67 -16.96 15.23
N ILE A 180 -2.72 -16.45 14.45
CA ILE A 180 -2.67 -16.67 13.00
C ILE A 180 -2.49 -18.16 12.73
N LYS A 181 -3.26 -18.69 11.78
CA LYS A 181 -3.26 -20.11 11.44
C LYS A 181 -2.73 -20.32 10.01
N PRO A 182 -2.19 -21.51 9.70
CA PRO A 182 -1.88 -21.89 8.33
C PRO A 182 -3.08 -21.68 7.40
N GLY A 183 -2.81 -21.19 6.17
CA GLY A 183 -3.85 -20.86 5.20
C GLY A 183 -4.58 -19.53 5.43
N THR A 184 -4.24 -18.73 6.44
CA THR A 184 -4.74 -17.35 6.56
C THR A 184 -4.22 -16.48 5.39
N ILE A 185 -5.09 -15.62 4.85
CA ILE A 185 -4.69 -14.60 3.86
C ILE A 185 -4.23 -13.35 4.62
N ILE A 186 -3.01 -12.90 4.37
CA ILE A 186 -2.40 -11.71 4.98
C ILE A 186 -2.19 -10.67 3.88
N VAL A 187 -2.76 -9.47 4.06
CA VAL A 187 -2.73 -8.43 3.04
C VAL A 187 -2.13 -7.14 3.60
N GLY A 188 -1.10 -6.62 2.94
CA GLY A 188 -0.65 -5.25 3.11
C GLY A 188 -1.36 -4.33 2.12
N LEU A 189 -2.17 -3.38 2.60
CA LEU A 189 -3.01 -2.52 1.76
C LEU A 189 -2.84 -1.01 2.06
N PRO A 190 -1.67 -0.41 1.78
CA PRO A 190 -0.44 -1.04 1.26
C PRO A 190 0.45 -1.62 2.37
N GLY A 191 1.28 -2.62 2.04
CA GLY A 191 2.22 -3.23 2.98
C GLY A 191 3.53 -2.45 3.13
N ALA A 192 3.88 -1.63 2.13
CA ALA A 192 5.20 -1.06 1.89
C ALA A 192 6.30 -2.13 1.65
N PRO A 193 7.51 -1.74 1.20
CA PRO A 193 8.63 -2.67 1.07
C PRO A 193 8.97 -3.45 2.35
N GLY A 194 9.37 -4.70 2.15
CA GLY A 194 9.76 -5.65 3.21
C GLY A 194 8.62 -6.16 4.09
N PHE A 195 7.37 -5.95 3.67
CA PHE A 195 6.19 -6.44 4.39
C PHE A 195 6.22 -7.97 4.54
N GLU A 196 6.41 -8.69 3.44
CA GLU A 196 6.49 -10.15 3.43
C GLU A 196 7.70 -10.69 4.20
N PHE A 197 8.86 -10.01 4.16
CA PHE A 197 9.99 -10.37 5.04
C PHE A 197 9.62 -10.27 6.51
N GLN A 198 8.93 -9.19 6.90
CA GLN A 198 8.48 -9.01 8.27
C GLN A 198 7.45 -10.07 8.68
N VAL A 199 6.45 -10.35 7.83
CA VAL A 199 5.44 -11.38 8.08
C VAL A 199 6.09 -12.74 8.27
N CYS A 200 6.97 -13.16 7.35
CA CYS A 200 7.65 -14.46 7.42
C CYS A 200 8.55 -14.57 8.65
N HIS A 201 9.28 -13.52 8.99
CA HIS A 201 10.15 -13.52 10.17
C HIS A 201 9.36 -13.62 11.48
N VAL A 202 8.33 -12.77 11.64
CA VAL A 202 7.58 -12.71 12.90
C VAL A 202 6.76 -13.97 13.13
N LEU A 203 6.07 -14.44 12.08
CA LEU A 203 5.17 -15.60 12.18
C LEU A 203 5.89 -16.95 12.00
N GLY A 204 7.16 -16.96 11.55
CA GLY A 204 7.94 -18.18 11.34
C GLY A 204 7.26 -19.12 10.33
N ASP A 205 7.21 -20.41 10.65
CA ASP A 205 6.66 -21.45 9.77
C ASP A 205 5.17 -21.23 9.44
N VAL A 206 4.40 -20.66 10.38
CA VAL A 206 3.00 -20.29 10.12
C VAL A 206 2.93 -19.22 9.04
N GLY A 207 3.83 -18.23 9.06
CA GLY A 207 3.89 -17.19 8.05
C GLY A 207 4.16 -17.72 6.64
N ARG A 208 5.05 -18.72 6.51
CA ARG A 208 5.31 -19.41 5.23
C ARG A 208 4.11 -20.20 4.71
N GLN A 209 3.24 -20.64 5.60
CA GLN A 209 2.00 -21.35 5.27
C GLN A 209 0.80 -20.41 5.04
N CYS A 210 0.98 -19.09 5.21
CA CYS A 210 -0.02 -18.08 4.89
C CYS A 210 0.14 -17.60 3.44
N THR A 211 -0.96 -17.22 2.80
CA THR A 211 -0.90 -16.50 1.53
C THR A 211 -0.70 -15.02 1.81
N ILE A 212 0.34 -14.42 1.24
CA ILE A 212 0.70 -13.01 1.47
C ILE A 212 0.43 -12.21 0.20
N MET A 213 -0.34 -11.14 0.32
CA MET A 213 -0.58 -10.16 -0.75
C MET A 213 -0.02 -8.80 -0.34
N ASN A 214 0.62 -8.11 -1.28
CA ASN A 214 1.10 -6.75 -1.06
C ASN A 214 0.74 -5.86 -2.25
N PHE A 215 0.25 -4.66 -1.96
CA PHE A 215 -0.26 -3.71 -2.95
C PHE A 215 0.56 -2.42 -2.99
N GLU A 216 0.64 -1.83 -4.18
CA GLU A 216 1.46 -0.63 -4.44
C GLU A 216 1.02 0.61 -3.64
N SER A 217 -0.23 0.63 -3.16
CA SER A 217 -0.82 1.81 -2.50
C SER A 217 -2.20 1.52 -1.88
N SER A 218 -2.80 2.53 -1.24
CA SER A 218 -4.20 2.51 -0.82
C SER A 218 -5.17 2.45 -2.02
N PRO A 219 -6.30 1.72 -1.92
CA PRO A 219 -7.35 1.67 -2.96
C PRO A 219 -8.07 3.02 -3.17
N TRP A 220 -8.11 3.84 -2.12
CA TRP A 220 -8.89 5.08 -2.07
C TRP A 220 -8.06 6.27 -1.61
N VAL A 221 -8.48 7.45 -2.03
CA VAL A 221 -8.19 8.72 -1.37
C VAL A 221 -9.38 9.02 -0.47
N TYR A 222 -9.13 9.10 0.84
CA TYR A 222 -10.17 9.23 1.84
C TYR A 222 -9.87 10.30 2.87
N ARG A 223 -10.92 10.70 3.58
CA ARG A 223 -10.87 11.58 4.75
C ARG A 223 -11.96 11.16 5.72
N THR A 224 -11.58 10.82 6.94
CA THR A 224 -12.56 10.73 8.04
C THR A 224 -12.95 12.16 8.42
N THR A 225 -14.23 12.47 8.31
CA THR A 225 -14.79 13.78 8.67
C THR A 225 -15.38 13.78 10.07
N GLU A 226 -15.78 12.60 10.56
CA GLU A 226 -16.20 12.38 11.94
C GLU A 226 -15.71 11.01 12.40
N PHE A 227 -14.82 10.99 13.40
CA PHE A 227 -14.19 9.74 13.86
C PHE A 227 -15.24 8.73 14.30
N GLY A 228 -15.16 7.51 13.76
CA GLY A 228 -16.06 6.40 14.04
C GLY A 228 -17.42 6.44 13.35
N VAL A 229 -17.81 7.58 12.77
CA VAL A 229 -19.17 7.81 12.26
C VAL A 229 -19.20 8.14 10.76
N LYS A 230 -18.32 9.03 10.28
CA LYS A 230 -18.34 9.47 8.88
C LYS A 230 -16.96 9.42 8.23
N CYS A 231 -16.90 8.71 7.11
CA CYS A 231 -15.74 8.68 6.23
C CYS A 231 -16.13 9.04 4.80
N GLU A 232 -15.30 9.85 4.17
CA GLU A 232 -15.49 10.26 2.79
C GLU A 232 -14.41 9.66 1.91
N VAL A 233 -14.82 8.96 0.85
CA VAL A 233 -13.95 8.51 -0.24
C VAL A 233 -14.00 9.56 -1.36
N ILE A 234 -12.95 10.38 -1.40
CA ILE A 234 -12.74 11.47 -2.35
C ILE A 234 -12.45 10.92 -3.75
N GLY A 235 -11.73 9.81 -3.83
CA GLY A 235 -11.42 9.16 -5.09
C GLY A 235 -11.19 7.67 -4.93
N THR A 236 -11.72 6.89 -5.88
CA THR A 236 -11.47 5.46 -6.01
C THR A 236 -10.58 5.21 -7.22
N LYS A 237 -9.53 4.43 -7.05
CA LYS A 237 -8.69 4.04 -8.20
C LYS A 237 -9.47 3.14 -9.14
N GLU A 238 -9.22 3.25 -10.44
CA GLU A 238 -9.81 2.33 -11.42
C GLU A 238 -9.16 0.94 -11.35
N THR A 239 -7.85 0.89 -11.12
CA THR A 239 -7.07 -0.34 -10.95
C THR A 239 -6.14 -0.21 -9.75
N LEU A 240 -5.84 -1.35 -9.11
CA LEU A 240 -4.86 -1.44 -8.03
C LEU A 240 -3.93 -2.63 -8.28
N PHE A 241 -2.65 -2.34 -8.46
CA PHE A 241 -1.64 -3.37 -8.71
C PHE A 241 -1.07 -3.94 -7.40
N GLY A 242 -0.90 -5.26 -7.39
CA GLY A 242 -0.23 -5.98 -6.31
C GLY A 242 0.37 -7.29 -6.81
N ALA A 243 1.06 -7.98 -5.92
CA ALA A 243 1.54 -9.34 -6.14
C ALA A 243 1.18 -10.21 -4.93
N MET A 244 1.30 -11.52 -5.11
CA MET A 244 0.93 -12.51 -4.11
C MET A 244 1.95 -13.63 -4.07
N LYS A 245 2.28 -14.11 -2.86
CA LYS A 245 2.94 -15.40 -2.63
C LYS A 245 1.92 -16.36 -2.03
N GLU A 246 1.69 -17.48 -2.68
CA GLU A 246 0.90 -18.57 -2.11
C GLU A 246 1.66 -19.25 -0.98
N GLY A 247 0.96 -19.59 0.11
CA GLY A 247 1.57 -20.28 1.23
C GLY A 247 1.98 -21.72 0.90
N GLU A 248 3.07 -22.19 1.50
CA GLU A 248 3.62 -23.55 1.35
C GLU A 248 2.85 -24.61 2.18
N GLY A 249 1.61 -24.30 2.57
CA GLY A 249 0.81 -25.06 3.51
C GLY A 249 -0.61 -25.34 3.02
N PRO A 250 -1.58 -25.52 3.94
CA PRO A 250 -2.96 -25.72 3.54
C PRO A 250 -3.47 -24.51 2.76
N ALA A 251 -4.19 -24.78 1.66
CA ALA A 251 -4.79 -23.74 0.85
C ALA A 251 -5.74 -22.87 1.71
N PRO A 252 -5.80 -21.55 1.44
CA PRO A 252 -6.76 -20.69 2.12
C PRO A 252 -8.21 -21.17 1.97
N LYS A 253 -9.01 -20.99 3.01
CA LYS A 253 -10.45 -21.33 3.00
C LYS A 253 -11.25 -20.54 1.98
N LYS A 254 -10.72 -19.41 1.52
CA LYS A 254 -11.32 -18.47 0.58
C LYS A 254 -10.31 -18.15 -0.51
N GLU A 255 -10.73 -18.00 -1.77
CA GLU A 255 -9.80 -17.65 -2.84
C GLU A 255 -9.32 -16.20 -2.64
N PRO A 256 -8.00 -15.95 -2.49
CA PRO A 256 -7.49 -14.65 -2.01
C PRO A 256 -7.92 -13.44 -2.83
N VAL A 257 -7.80 -13.52 -4.16
CA VAL A 257 -7.96 -12.36 -5.05
C VAL A 257 -9.43 -11.96 -5.17
N SER A 258 -10.32 -12.92 -5.44
CA SER A 258 -11.77 -12.67 -5.52
C SER A 258 -12.35 -12.27 -4.17
N THR A 259 -11.83 -12.81 -3.06
CA THR A 259 -12.28 -12.41 -1.72
C THR A 259 -11.95 -10.96 -1.45
N LEU A 260 -10.70 -10.53 -1.69
CA LEU A 260 -10.34 -9.13 -1.49
C LEU A 260 -11.07 -8.21 -2.49
N GLN A 261 -11.22 -8.61 -3.76
CA GLN A 261 -11.99 -7.86 -4.74
C GLN A 261 -13.45 -7.69 -4.31
N TYR A 262 -14.08 -8.75 -3.80
CA TYR A 262 -15.44 -8.68 -3.28
C TYR A 262 -15.54 -7.67 -2.13
N LEU A 263 -14.63 -7.75 -1.15
CA LEU A 263 -14.58 -6.85 0.02
C LEU A 263 -14.36 -5.38 -0.35
N LEU A 264 -13.59 -5.10 -1.41
CA LEU A 264 -13.36 -3.74 -1.91
C LEU A 264 -14.51 -3.22 -2.78
N GLY A 265 -15.37 -4.11 -3.29
CA GLY A 265 -16.43 -3.78 -4.24
C GLY A 265 -15.96 -3.76 -5.69
N PRO A 266 -16.72 -3.13 -6.62
CA PRO A 266 -16.45 -3.20 -8.05
C PRO A 266 -15.18 -2.46 -8.48
N LEU A 267 -14.70 -1.50 -7.69
CA LEU A 267 -13.47 -0.75 -7.93
C LEU A 267 -12.71 -0.53 -6.61
N PRO A 268 -11.37 -0.51 -6.64
CA PRO A 268 -10.51 -0.73 -7.81
C PRO A 268 -10.55 -2.18 -8.32
N LYS A 269 -10.30 -2.38 -9.62
CA LYS A 269 -10.02 -3.72 -10.17
C LYS A 269 -8.62 -4.15 -9.74
N LEU A 270 -8.54 -5.26 -9.03
CA LEU A 270 -7.26 -5.82 -8.59
C LEU A 270 -6.51 -6.44 -9.78
N ILE A 271 -5.25 -6.08 -9.92
CA ILE A 271 -4.33 -6.68 -10.89
C ILE A 271 -3.22 -7.36 -10.09
N ILE A 272 -3.28 -8.69 -10.00
CA ILE A 272 -2.26 -9.50 -9.33
C ILE A 272 -1.34 -10.08 -10.40
N ALA A 273 -0.11 -9.59 -10.47
CA ALA A 273 0.88 -10.07 -11.43
C ALA A 273 2.32 -9.78 -10.96
N GLY A 274 3.29 -10.47 -11.55
CA GLY A 274 4.68 -10.36 -11.14
C GLY A 274 4.95 -11.03 -9.80
N HIS A 275 6.03 -10.60 -9.16
CA HIS A 275 6.50 -11.13 -7.89
C HIS A 275 6.46 -10.07 -6.78
N LEU A 276 6.35 -10.50 -5.51
CA LEU A 276 6.34 -9.59 -4.35
C LEU A 276 7.60 -8.70 -4.29
N LEU A 277 8.79 -9.25 -4.61
CA LEU A 277 10.02 -8.45 -4.73
C LEU A 277 9.89 -7.33 -5.77
N GLY A 278 9.16 -7.55 -6.87
CA GLY A 278 8.91 -6.53 -7.88
C GLY A 278 8.04 -5.37 -7.34
N VAL A 279 7.03 -5.68 -6.52
CA VAL A 279 6.22 -4.66 -5.83
C VAL A 279 7.08 -3.82 -4.88
N GLN A 280 8.03 -4.45 -4.17
CA GLN A 280 8.95 -3.75 -3.28
C GLN A 280 9.89 -2.81 -4.05
N LEU A 281 10.44 -3.27 -5.17
CA LEU A 281 11.30 -2.46 -6.05
C LEU A 281 10.54 -1.29 -6.67
N MET A 282 9.25 -1.46 -6.95
CA MET A 282 8.36 -0.42 -7.47
C MET A 282 7.76 0.50 -6.39
N SER A 283 8.40 0.62 -5.23
CA SER A 283 8.07 1.62 -4.21
C SER A 283 8.48 3.02 -4.66
N THR A 284 7.78 3.54 -5.68
CA THR A 284 8.15 4.77 -6.41
C THR A 284 8.25 5.98 -5.50
N ASN A 285 7.38 6.08 -4.49
CA ASN A 285 7.44 7.12 -3.48
C ASN A 285 8.78 7.16 -2.75
N ALA A 286 9.32 5.99 -2.39
CA ALA A 286 10.53 5.89 -1.57
C ALA A 286 11.70 6.60 -2.24
N TYR A 287 11.95 6.30 -3.52
CA TYR A 287 13.07 6.89 -4.23
C TYR A 287 12.74 8.21 -4.95
N LEU A 288 11.46 8.49 -5.26
CA LEU A 288 11.02 9.80 -5.75
C LEU A 288 11.22 10.88 -4.68
N HIS A 289 10.68 10.67 -3.48
CA HIS A 289 10.71 11.66 -2.42
C HIS A 289 12.14 11.88 -1.91
N THR A 290 12.91 10.81 -1.68
CA THR A 290 14.29 10.96 -1.21
C THR A 290 15.20 11.62 -2.25
N SER A 291 15.00 11.37 -3.55
CA SER A 291 15.77 12.04 -4.60
C SER A 291 15.43 13.52 -4.74
N ILE A 292 14.16 13.90 -4.60
CA ILE A 292 13.74 15.31 -4.56
C ILE A 292 14.37 16.01 -3.36
N LEU A 293 14.27 15.40 -2.16
CA LEU A 293 14.84 15.96 -0.94
C LEU A 293 16.36 16.09 -1.03
N TYR A 294 17.05 15.06 -1.54
CA TYR A 294 18.48 15.12 -1.81
C TYR A 294 18.81 16.27 -2.74
N GLY A 295 18.15 16.36 -3.90
CA GLY A 295 18.42 17.37 -4.91
C GLY A 295 18.15 18.81 -4.46
N GLN A 296 17.19 19.01 -3.54
CA GLN A 296 16.85 20.33 -3.01
C GLN A 296 17.75 20.76 -1.83
N TRP A 297 18.17 19.82 -0.97
CA TRP A 297 18.74 20.14 0.34
C TRP A 297 20.15 19.61 0.57
N GLU A 298 20.73 18.91 -0.40
CA GLU A 298 22.17 18.63 -0.39
C GLU A 298 22.96 19.95 -0.58
N GLY A 299 24.03 20.11 0.20
CA GLY A 299 24.78 21.36 0.24
C GLY A 299 24.08 22.57 0.88
N TRP A 300 22.86 22.42 1.43
CA TRP A 300 22.14 23.52 2.08
C TRP A 300 22.98 24.16 3.21
N ASP A 301 23.07 25.50 3.18
CA ASP A 301 23.96 26.31 4.03
C ASP A 301 23.42 26.57 5.44
N GLY A 302 22.24 26.01 5.76
CA GLY A 302 21.59 26.18 7.06
C GLY A 302 20.77 27.45 7.19
N LYS A 303 20.71 28.30 6.16
CA LYS A 303 19.96 29.56 6.22
C LYS A 303 18.45 29.35 6.00
N PRO A 304 17.59 29.96 6.84
CA PRO A 304 16.15 29.93 6.64
C PRO A 304 15.73 30.58 5.31
N LEU A 305 14.61 30.11 4.76
CA LEU A 305 14.01 30.62 3.53
C LEU A 305 12.82 31.54 3.83
N ASP A 306 12.56 32.50 2.93
CA ASP A 306 11.40 33.39 3.02
C ASP A 306 10.07 32.70 2.69
N LYS A 307 10.12 31.62 1.89
CA LYS A 307 8.95 30.82 1.50
C LYS A 307 9.34 29.35 1.37
N PRO A 308 8.41 28.42 1.65
CA PRO A 308 8.67 27.00 1.40
C PRO A 308 8.79 26.75 -0.12
N PRO A 309 9.85 26.06 -0.58
CA PRO A 309 10.01 25.76 -1.99
C PRO A 309 8.97 24.73 -2.44
N LEU A 310 8.59 24.78 -3.73
CA LEU A 310 7.76 23.74 -4.33
C LEU A 310 8.48 22.39 -4.26
N PHE A 311 7.72 21.30 -4.12
CA PHE A 311 8.25 19.95 -4.00
C PHE A 311 8.50 19.37 -5.39
N TYR A 312 7.45 18.83 -6.03
CA TYR A 312 7.56 18.21 -7.35
C TYR A 312 7.88 19.22 -8.46
N ASN A 313 7.16 20.34 -8.54
CA ASN A 313 7.43 21.37 -9.57
C ASN A 313 8.67 22.22 -9.24
N GLY A 314 9.26 22.06 -8.05
CA GLY A 314 10.56 22.63 -7.71
C GLY A 314 11.75 21.74 -8.11
N LEU A 315 11.50 20.51 -8.56
CA LEU A 315 12.52 19.55 -8.95
C LEU A 315 13.43 20.15 -10.04
N THR A 316 14.74 20.14 -9.81
CA THR A 316 15.75 20.55 -10.82
C THR A 316 16.06 19.41 -11.79
N GLU A 317 16.63 19.72 -12.95
CA GLU A 317 17.07 18.70 -13.91
C GLU A 317 18.14 17.77 -13.32
N SER A 318 19.06 18.31 -12.52
CA SER A 318 20.05 17.51 -11.79
C SER A 318 19.39 16.53 -10.81
N ALA A 319 18.36 16.97 -10.09
CA ALA A 319 17.61 16.08 -9.18
C ALA A 319 16.83 15.01 -9.95
N ALA A 320 16.28 15.35 -11.12
CA ALA A 320 15.64 14.39 -12.01
C ALA A 320 16.64 13.35 -12.55
N ASN A 321 17.88 13.75 -12.85
CA ASN A 321 18.94 12.85 -13.26
C ASN A 321 19.34 11.88 -12.14
N VAL A 322 19.48 12.36 -10.89
CA VAL A 322 19.71 11.49 -9.73
C VAL A 322 18.58 10.46 -9.60
N LEU A 323 17.33 10.90 -9.67
CA LEU A 323 16.17 10.01 -9.63
C LEU A 323 16.19 8.97 -10.76
N SER A 324 16.54 9.38 -11.97
CA SER A 324 16.66 8.48 -13.12
C SER A 324 17.73 7.42 -12.87
N SER A 325 18.92 7.81 -12.40
CA SER A 325 20.01 6.87 -12.10
C SER A 325 19.67 5.90 -10.97
N VAL A 326 18.93 6.34 -9.94
CA VAL A 326 18.37 5.43 -8.92
C VAL A 326 17.39 4.43 -9.55
N SER A 327 16.54 4.89 -10.47
CA SER A 327 15.61 4.00 -11.17
C SER A 327 16.32 3.01 -12.11
N ASP A 328 17.44 3.38 -12.73
CA ASP A 328 18.28 2.47 -13.53
C ASP A 328 18.89 1.36 -12.65
N GLU A 329 19.35 1.71 -11.45
CA GLU A 329 19.84 0.73 -10.47
C GLU A 329 18.74 -0.25 -10.06
N ILE A 330 17.50 0.23 -9.85
CA ILE A 330 16.35 -0.63 -9.55
C ILE A 330 16.07 -1.63 -10.68
N LEU A 331 16.17 -1.20 -11.93
CA LEU A 331 16.03 -2.10 -13.08
C LEU A 331 17.15 -3.14 -13.14
N ASN A 332 18.38 -2.76 -12.79
CA ASN A 332 19.50 -3.70 -12.72
C ASN A 332 19.31 -4.72 -11.59
N ILE A 333 18.78 -4.31 -10.43
CA ILE A 333 18.40 -5.23 -9.34
C ILE A 333 17.33 -6.21 -9.82
N ALA A 334 16.27 -5.70 -10.47
CA ALA A 334 15.18 -6.52 -11.00
C ALA A 334 15.69 -7.55 -12.02
N LYS A 335 16.52 -7.12 -12.97
CA LYS A 335 17.16 -8.03 -13.93
C LYS A 335 18.03 -9.08 -13.24
N GLY A 336 18.78 -8.67 -12.22
CA GLY A 336 19.57 -9.59 -11.40
C GLY A 336 18.70 -10.63 -10.69
N LEU A 337 17.56 -10.23 -10.13
CA LEU A 337 16.60 -11.16 -9.53
C LEU A 337 16.03 -12.14 -10.57
N GLU A 338 15.57 -11.63 -11.71
CA GLU A 338 14.99 -12.45 -12.78
C GLU A 338 15.98 -13.52 -13.26
N VAL A 339 17.23 -13.12 -13.54
CA VAL A 339 18.28 -14.05 -14.00
C VAL A 339 18.64 -15.09 -12.94
N ASN A 340 18.72 -14.70 -11.67
CA ASN A 340 19.19 -15.60 -10.62
C ASN A 340 18.09 -16.48 -10.00
N THR A 341 16.82 -16.09 -10.11
CA THR A 341 15.71 -16.76 -9.40
C THR A 341 14.57 -17.21 -10.30
N GLY A 342 14.49 -16.71 -11.54
CA GLY A 342 13.35 -16.92 -12.43
C GLY A 342 12.08 -16.17 -12.01
N ALA A 343 12.13 -15.32 -10.98
CA ALA A 343 10.99 -14.54 -10.54
C ALA A 343 10.53 -13.53 -11.61
N ASP A 344 9.22 -13.42 -11.83
CA ASP A 344 8.64 -12.47 -12.80
C ASP A 344 8.84 -11.02 -12.32
N MET A 345 9.82 -10.35 -12.92
CA MET A 345 10.13 -8.93 -12.71
C MET A 345 9.58 -8.03 -13.81
N SER A 346 8.73 -8.53 -14.72
CA SER A 346 8.22 -7.80 -15.89
C SER A 346 7.41 -6.54 -15.55
N LYS A 347 7.00 -6.41 -14.29
CA LYS A 347 6.26 -5.25 -13.78
C LYS A 347 7.16 -4.16 -13.18
N VAL A 348 8.45 -4.44 -13.00
CA VAL A 348 9.43 -3.43 -12.61
C VAL A 348 9.82 -2.63 -13.84
N VAL A 349 9.54 -1.32 -13.82
CA VAL A 349 9.78 -0.42 -14.95
C VAL A 349 10.47 0.85 -14.48
N HIS A 350 11.13 1.55 -15.40
CA HIS A 350 11.72 2.85 -15.10
C HIS A 350 10.64 3.83 -14.60
N ILE A 351 10.95 4.64 -13.60
CA ILE A 351 9.98 5.57 -13.00
C ILE A 351 9.40 6.57 -14.00
N HIS A 352 10.15 6.94 -15.03
CA HIS A 352 9.62 7.76 -16.13
C HIS A 352 8.43 7.07 -16.82
N LEU A 353 8.57 5.79 -17.16
CA LEU A 353 7.48 5.02 -17.78
C LEU A 353 6.31 4.84 -16.80
N TRP A 354 6.61 4.62 -15.51
CA TRP A 354 5.58 4.54 -14.48
C TRP A 354 4.79 5.86 -14.36
N GLN A 355 5.46 7.02 -14.30
CA GLN A 355 4.83 8.34 -14.25
C GLN A 355 3.89 8.56 -15.44
N VAL A 356 4.38 8.29 -16.65
CA VAL A 356 3.61 8.46 -17.90
C VAL A 356 2.38 7.56 -17.95
N ARG A 357 2.48 6.31 -17.45
CA ARG A 357 1.35 5.38 -17.39
C ARG A 357 0.35 5.75 -16.30
N ARG A 358 0.84 6.23 -15.15
CA ARG A 358 0.03 6.54 -13.97
C ARG A 358 -0.75 7.84 -14.11
N TYR A 359 -0.14 8.85 -14.76
CA TYR A 359 -0.70 10.19 -14.88
C TYR A 359 -0.93 10.54 -16.36
N PRO A 360 -2.12 10.22 -16.92
CA PRO A 360 -2.40 10.47 -18.34
C PRO A 360 -2.36 11.95 -18.72
N HIS A 361 -2.61 12.84 -17.75
CA HIS A 361 -2.68 14.31 -17.91
C HIS A 361 -1.32 15.03 -17.93
N ILE A 362 -0.19 14.31 -17.86
CA ILE A 362 1.15 14.92 -18.05
C ILE A 362 1.21 15.50 -19.46
N SER A 363 1.51 16.80 -19.59
CA SER A 363 1.50 17.48 -20.90
C SER A 363 2.83 17.34 -21.67
N ASN A 364 3.97 17.17 -21.00
CA ASN A 364 5.27 16.92 -21.65
C ASN A 364 5.96 15.67 -21.09
N LYS A 365 5.97 14.60 -21.90
CA LYS A 365 6.46 13.26 -21.55
C LYS A 365 7.86 12.95 -22.11
N ALA A 366 8.60 13.96 -22.59
CA ALA A 366 9.88 13.74 -23.27
C ALA A 366 10.96 13.20 -22.34
N THR A 367 11.01 13.70 -21.11
CA THR A 367 12.00 13.33 -20.09
C THR A 367 11.33 13.16 -18.73
N LEU A 368 11.99 12.49 -17.79
CA LEU A 368 11.51 12.38 -16.42
C LEU A 368 11.32 13.77 -15.77
N TYR A 369 12.26 14.70 -16.02
CA TYR A 369 12.18 16.08 -15.56
C TYR A 369 10.91 16.78 -16.06
N THR A 370 10.69 16.80 -17.38
CA THR A 370 9.51 17.45 -17.97
C THR A 370 8.21 16.77 -17.56
N ALA A 371 8.24 15.44 -17.40
CA ALA A 371 7.08 14.66 -16.98
C ALA A 371 6.63 15.05 -15.56
N ILE A 372 7.56 15.19 -14.61
CA ILE A 372 7.26 15.63 -13.24
C ILE A 372 6.84 17.10 -13.23
N GLN A 373 7.58 17.97 -13.92
CA GLN A 373 7.31 19.40 -14.00
C GLN A 373 5.91 19.71 -14.53
N THR A 374 5.44 18.94 -15.51
CA THR A 374 4.15 19.16 -16.18
C THR A 374 3.02 18.25 -15.69
N ASN A 375 3.24 17.52 -14.59
CA ASN A 375 2.18 16.73 -13.98
C ASN A 375 1.22 17.65 -13.20
N ALA A 376 -0.02 17.80 -13.70
CA ALA A 376 -1.04 18.62 -13.06
C ALA A 376 -1.38 18.13 -11.63
N ALA A 377 -1.26 16.83 -11.35
CA ALA A 377 -1.52 16.27 -10.02
C ALA A 377 -0.49 16.67 -8.95
N TYR A 378 0.63 17.27 -9.36
CA TYR A 378 1.73 17.67 -8.50
C TYR A 378 1.77 19.17 -8.20
N GLN A 379 0.86 19.95 -8.77
CA GLN A 379 0.80 21.39 -8.62
C GLN A 379 0.60 21.82 -7.16
N GLY A 380 1.36 22.82 -6.73
CA GLY A 380 1.19 23.49 -5.43
C GLY A 380 1.77 22.76 -4.21
N PHE A 381 2.21 21.50 -4.34
CA PHE A 381 2.88 20.80 -3.24
C PHE A 381 4.19 21.50 -2.88
N LYS A 382 4.42 21.69 -1.58
CA LYS A 382 5.60 22.34 -1.01
C LYS A 382 6.41 21.34 -0.21
N HIS A 383 7.70 21.62 -0.08
CA HIS A 383 8.57 20.86 0.82
C HIS A 383 8.05 20.93 2.27
N PRO A 384 8.16 19.82 3.03
CA PRO A 384 7.95 19.84 4.47
C PRO A 384 8.93 20.80 5.14
N VAL A 385 8.41 21.76 5.90
CA VAL A 385 9.21 22.80 6.56
C VAL A 385 8.70 23.06 7.97
N LYS A 386 9.61 23.46 8.86
CA LYS A 386 9.31 24.04 10.17
C LYS A 386 9.36 25.56 10.06
N THR A 387 8.38 26.21 10.67
CA THR A 387 8.36 27.67 10.81
C THR A 387 9.19 28.08 12.01
N THR A 388 10.16 28.94 11.77
CA THR A 388 11.02 29.58 12.79
C THR A 388 10.25 30.69 13.53
N LYS A 389 10.79 31.18 14.66
CA LYS A 389 10.14 32.21 15.48
C LYS A 389 9.92 33.54 14.72
N ASP A 390 10.81 33.85 13.79
CA ASP A 390 10.78 35.02 12.91
C ASP A 390 9.99 34.81 11.62
N GLY A 391 9.22 33.71 11.52
CA GLY A 391 8.33 33.44 10.39
C GLY A 391 9.03 32.92 9.12
N LYS A 392 10.32 32.59 9.19
CA LYS A 392 11.07 31.95 8.10
C LYS A 392 10.90 30.43 8.13
N PHE A 393 11.32 29.76 7.06
CA PHE A 393 11.13 28.32 6.88
C PHE A 393 12.45 27.56 6.83
N MET A 394 12.52 26.43 7.55
CA MET A 394 13.64 25.48 7.51
C MET A 394 13.14 24.09 7.12
N PRO A 395 13.92 23.26 6.42
CA PRO A 395 13.50 21.91 6.04
C PRO A 395 13.16 21.04 7.24
N ASP A 396 12.06 20.31 7.16
CA ASP A 396 11.66 19.32 8.15
C ASP A 396 12.11 17.90 7.75
N PHE A 397 13.21 17.43 8.33
CA PHE A 397 13.70 16.06 8.12
C PHE A 397 13.04 15.00 9.03
N THR A 398 12.06 15.40 9.85
CA THR A 398 11.22 14.48 10.65
C THR A 398 9.91 14.11 9.94
N CYS A 399 9.76 14.54 8.68
CA CYS A 399 8.56 14.25 7.88
C CYS A 399 8.48 12.77 7.41
N PRO A 400 7.29 12.31 7.01
CA PRO A 400 7.07 10.94 6.50
C PRO A 400 7.97 10.55 5.31
N TYR A 401 8.36 11.51 4.46
CA TYR A 401 9.31 11.27 3.37
C TYR A 401 10.70 10.82 3.84
N MET A 402 11.02 11.03 5.12
CA MET A 402 12.24 10.53 5.76
C MET A 402 11.92 9.33 6.66
N THR A 403 10.91 9.45 7.52
CA THR A 403 10.64 8.45 8.56
C THR A 403 9.96 7.18 8.06
N GLU A 404 9.25 7.24 6.93
CA GLU A 404 8.65 6.06 6.28
C GLU A 404 9.52 5.59 5.10
N ASP A 405 9.71 6.46 4.11
CA ASP A 405 10.30 6.12 2.80
C ASP A 405 11.77 5.66 2.86
N VAL A 406 12.51 6.02 3.92
CA VAL A 406 13.90 5.56 4.10
C VAL A 406 13.93 4.15 4.73
N PRO A 407 13.50 3.93 5.99
CA PRO A 407 13.61 2.61 6.64
C PRO A 407 12.67 1.54 6.07
N TYR A 408 11.54 1.93 5.50
CA TYR A 408 10.54 1.02 4.91
C TYR A 408 10.51 1.10 3.39
N GLY A 409 11.50 1.73 2.76
CA GLY A 409 11.61 1.86 1.32
C GLY A 409 13.04 1.72 0.82
N LEU A 410 13.79 2.82 0.79
CA LEU A 410 15.13 2.86 0.18
C LEU A 410 16.12 1.88 0.84
N VAL A 411 16.06 1.73 2.18
CA VAL A 411 16.88 0.74 2.91
C VAL A 411 16.53 -0.69 2.51
N VAL A 412 15.25 -0.98 2.26
CA VAL A 412 14.80 -2.32 1.83
C VAL A 412 15.29 -2.62 0.42
N ILE A 413 15.09 -1.69 -0.52
CA ILE A 413 15.58 -1.80 -1.91
C ILE A 413 17.09 -2.04 -1.91
N ARG A 414 17.82 -1.30 -1.09
CA ARG A 414 19.27 -1.45 -0.96
C ARG A 414 19.68 -2.81 -0.40
N GLY A 415 18.91 -3.34 0.54
CA GLY A 415 19.16 -4.66 1.12
C GLY A 415 18.93 -5.79 0.12
N ILE A 416 17.90 -5.66 -0.72
CA ILE A 416 17.68 -6.55 -1.87
C ILE A 416 18.87 -6.49 -2.83
N ALA A 417 19.34 -5.29 -3.19
CA ALA A 417 20.49 -5.12 -4.08
C ALA A 417 21.75 -5.84 -3.55
N GLU A 418 22.00 -5.76 -2.24
CA GLU A 418 23.14 -6.41 -1.60
C GLU A 418 23.13 -7.93 -1.76
N ILE A 419 21.96 -8.54 -1.56
CA ILE A 419 21.76 -9.99 -1.62
C ILE A 419 21.88 -10.50 -3.07
N VAL A 420 21.42 -9.70 -4.03
CA VAL A 420 21.57 -10.00 -5.48
C VAL A 420 23.00 -9.74 -5.97
N GLY A 421 23.81 -9.00 -5.21
CA GLY A 421 25.18 -8.63 -5.60
C GLY A 421 25.26 -7.49 -6.62
N ILE A 422 24.22 -6.65 -6.71
CA ILE A 422 24.17 -5.51 -7.62
C ILE A 422 24.67 -4.25 -6.91
N LYS A 423 25.62 -3.54 -7.53
CA LYS A 423 26.11 -2.25 -7.02
C LYS A 423 25.08 -1.15 -7.28
N THR A 424 24.87 -0.30 -6.27
CA THR A 424 23.88 0.79 -6.32
C THR A 424 24.46 2.12 -5.84
N PRO A 425 25.47 2.68 -6.52
CA PRO A 425 26.14 3.90 -6.06
C PRO A 425 25.22 5.12 -5.88
N ASN A 426 24.14 5.25 -6.66
CA ASN A 426 23.19 6.35 -6.55
C ASN A 426 22.22 6.15 -5.37
N ILE A 427 21.73 4.93 -5.16
CA ILE A 427 20.99 4.59 -3.93
C ILE A 427 21.88 4.83 -2.70
N ASP A 428 23.14 4.39 -2.72
CA ASP A 428 24.09 4.59 -1.61
C ASP A 428 24.28 6.08 -1.31
N LYS A 429 24.44 6.90 -2.35
CA LYS A 429 24.59 8.36 -2.25
C LYS A 429 23.39 9.01 -1.58
N VAL A 430 22.17 8.72 -2.07
CA VAL A 430 20.93 9.29 -1.53
C VAL A 430 20.68 8.79 -0.10
N LEU A 431 20.84 7.48 0.15
CA LEU A 431 20.64 6.86 1.45
C LEU A 431 21.61 7.40 2.51
N THR A 432 22.90 7.56 2.15
CA THR A 432 23.92 8.10 3.06
C THR A 432 23.58 9.54 3.47
N TRP A 433 23.08 10.35 2.55
CA TRP A 433 22.61 11.69 2.86
C TRP A 433 21.37 11.66 3.77
N CYS A 434 20.37 10.84 3.43
CA CYS A 434 19.13 10.71 4.21
C CYS A 434 19.41 10.29 5.66
N GLN A 435 20.19 9.22 5.86
CA GLN A 435 20.49 8.72 7.20
C GLN A 435 21.23 9.77 8.05
N LYS A 436 22.14 10.54 7.45
CA LYS A 436 22.82 11.67 8.13
C LYS A 436 21.83 12.74 8.59
N LYS A 437 20.87 13.12 7.74
CA LYS A 437 19.83 14.11 8.09
C LYS A 437 18.88 13.61 9.17
N MET A 438 18.65 12.30 9.24
CA MET A 438 17.82 11.65 10.25
C MET A 438 18.56 11.40 11.58
N GLY A 439 19.88 11.55 11.62
CA GLY A 439 20.68 11.11 12.77
C GLY A 439 20.69 9.58 12.94
N LYS A 440 20.57 8.86 11.83
CA LYS A 440 20.51 7.40 11.73
C LYS A 440 21.69 6.84 10.95
N GLU A 441 21.97 5.56 11.14
CA GLU A 441 23.03 4.85 10.43
C GLU A 441 22.55 3.47 9.98
N TYR A 442 22.20 3.35 8.70
CA TYR A 442 21.79 2.09 8.08
C TYR A 442 22.92 1.51 7.21
N LEU A 443 23.51 2.34 6.36
CA LEU A 443 24.58 1.98 5.44
C LEU A 443 25.94 2.44 5.98
N VAL A 444 26.91 1.53 6.04
CA VAL A 444 28.31 1.80 6.42
C VAL A 444 29.22 1.07 5.44
N ASN A 445 30.16 1.79 4.81
CA ASN A 445 31.07 1.23 3.79
C ASN A 445 30.33 0.45 2.68
N SER A 446 29.21 0.99 2.21
CA SER A 446 28.33 0.35 1.21
C SER A 446 27.80 -1.03 1.61
N LYS A 447 27.63 -1.28 2.91
CA LYS A 447 26.95 -2.46 3.45
C LYS A 447 25.88 -2.07 4.46
N LEU A 448 24.76 -2.80 4.49
CA LEU A 448 23.72 -2.62 5.51
C LEU A 448 24.13 -3.24 6.86
N GLN A 449 25.09 -2.58 7.51
CA GLN A 449 25.66 -3.00 8.80
C GLN A 449 25.68 -1.86 9.83
N GLY A 450 24.95 -0.77 9.57
CA GLY A 450 24.81 0.33 10.53
C GLY A 450 23.97 -0.05 11.74
N LYS A 451 24.17 0.67 12.85
CA LYS A 451 23.49 0.40 14.14
C LYS A 451 21.96 0.50 14.08
N ASP A 452 21.40 1.22 13.11
CA ASP A 452 19.95 1.43 12.97
C ASP A 452 19.30 0.47 11.96
N VAL A 453 20.02 -0.47 11.34
CA VAL A 453 19.41 -1.48 10.42
C VAL A 453 18.25 -2.22 11.09
N ALA A 454 18.35 -2.47 12.41
CA ALA A 454 17.30 -3.10 13.20
C ALA A 454 16.00 -2.28 13.32
N SER A 455 15.99 -0.98 12.99
CA SER A 455 14.78 -0.16 12.91
C SER A 455 14.23 0.01 11.49
N SER A 456 14.69 -0.79 10.54
CA SER A 456 14.24 -0.83 9.15
C SER A 456 13.50 -2.13 8.83
N ARG A 457 13.09 -2.30 7.56
CA ARG A 457 12.65 -3.60 7.03
C ARG A 457 13.65 -4.24 6.06
N ALA A 458 14.92 -3.85 6.14
CA ALA A 458 15.96 -4.52 5.36
C ALA A 458 15.88 -6.04 5.55
N PRO A 459 15.98 -6.85 4.49
CA PRO A 459 15.99 -8.30 4.61
C PRO A 459 17.08 -8.83 5.57
N GLN A 460 18.23 -8.15 5.63
CA GLN A 460 19.33 -8.42 6.55
C GLN A 460 18.89 -8.42 8.02
N ARG A 461 17.98 -7.51 8.42
CA ARG A 461 17.43 -7.44 9.79
C ARG A 461 16.81 -8.78 10.21
N TYR A 462 16.21 -9.47 9.25
CA TYR A 462 15.42 -10.66 9.49
C TYR A 462 16.19 -11.97 9.26
N GLY A 463 17.48 -11.88 8.91
CA GLY A 463 18.32 -13.03 8.59
C GLY A 463 18.28 -13.44 7.11
N PHE A 464 17.52 -12.75 6.26
CA PHE A 464 17.55 -12.99 4.82
C PHE A 464 18.82 -12.36 4.25
N THR A 465 19.80 -13.20 3.91
CA THR A 465 21.15 -12.75 3.48
C THR A 465 21.63 -13.44 2.20
N THR A 466 20.84 -14.37 1.65
CA THR A 466 21.14 -15.11 0.42
C THR A 466 19.95 -15.06 -0.53
N LEU A 467 20.18 -15.29 -1.82
CA LEU A 467 19.10 -15.35 -2.81
C LEU A 467 18.09 -16.47 -2.52
N GLU A 468 18.56 -17.61 -2.01
CA GLU A 468 17.70 -18.73 -1.61
C GLU A 468 16.73 -18.34 -0.49
N SER A 469 17.13 -17.40 0.37
CA SER A 469 16.28 -16.91 1.45
C SER A 469 15.15 -15.96 0.99
N PHE A 470 15.14 -15.54 -0.29
CA PHE A 470 14.12 -14.66 -0.89
C PHE A 470 12.96 -15.37 -1.58
N LEU A 471 13.13 -16.64 -1.92
CA LEU A 471 12.11 -17.46 -2.56
C LEU A 471 11.30 -18.16 -1.44
#